data_AF-A0A7S2J4Q4-F1
#
_entry.id   AF-A0A7S2J4Q4-F1
#
_cell.length_a   1.000
_cell.length_b   1.000
_cell.length_c   1.000
_cell.angle_alpha   90.00
_cell.angle_beta   90.00
_cell.angle_gamma   90.00
#
_symmetry.space_group_name_H-M   'P 1'
#
loop_
_entity.id
_entity.type
_entity.pdbx_description
1 polymer ?
#
loop_
_entity_poly.entity_id
_entity_poly.type
_entity_poly.pdbx_seq_one_letter_code
_entity_poly.pdbx_strand_id
1 'polypeptide(L)'
;WEGPWSDGAQEWETAVGRRAKEKLNVKFENDGTFWMQWEDFQAHFNKIYVCRIFNEVDPSSLRGGRAAASEWCRYEVEGEWTDATAGGCFNFPEWRRNPQYELRCGTD
;
A
#
# COMPACT_ATOMS: atom_id res chain seq x y z
N TRP A 1 -7.80 21.37 -6.26
CA TRP A 1 -6.49 22.02 -6.02
C TRP A 1 -6.37 23.16 -7.00
N GLU A 2 -5.99 24.36 -6.55
CA GLU A 2 -5.94 25.59 -7.38
C GLU A 2 -4.53 26.21 -7.42
N GLY A 3 -3.52 25.53 -6.86
CA GLY A 3 -2.13 25.98 -6.88
C GLY A 3 -1.36 25.48 -8.12
N PRO A 4 -0.03 25.57 -8.11
CA PRO A 4 0.81 25.12 -9.23
C PRO A 4 0.46 23.69 -9.70
N TRP A 5 0.48 23.48 -11.02
CA TRP A 5 0.07 22.23 -11.68
C TRP A 5 -1.40 21.83 -11.52
N SER A 6 -2.27 22.69 -10.99
CA SER A 6 -3.72 22.50 -11.09
C SER A 6 -4.18 22.42 -12.55
N ASP A 7 -5.43 22.03 -12.74
CA ASP A 7 -6.04 21.99 -14.08
C ASP A 7 -5.98 23.37 -14.74
N GLY A 8 -5.46 23.41 -15.97
CA GLY A 8 -5.27 24.65 -16.73
C GLY A 8 -4.14 25.58 -16.26
N ALA A 9 -3.33 25.18 -15.27
CA ALA A 9 -2.22 25.99 -14.79
C ALA A 9 -1.13 26.19 -15.86
N GLN A 10 -0.43 27.34 -15.82
CA GLN A 10 0.52 27.75 -16.86
C GLN A 10 1.74 26.82 -16.97
N GLU A 11 2.07 26.10 -15.90
CA GLU A 11 3.14 25.10 -15.88
C GLU A 11 2.96 24.05 -16.98
N TRP A 12 1.71 23.70 -17.31
CA TRP A 12 1.37 22.77 -18.38
C TRP A 12 1.74 23.25 -19.78
N GLU A 13 1.85 24.56 -20.00
CA GLU A 13 2.18 25.16 -21.31
C GLU A 13 3.69 25.21 -21.58
N THR A 14 4.51 25.02 -20.55
CA THR A 14 5.97 24.90 -20.70
C THR A 14 6.33 23.68 -21.55
N ALA A 15 7.54 23.66 -22.13
CA ALA A 15 7.99 22.50 -22.90
C ALA A 15 8.01 21.20 -22.06
N VAL A 16 8.35 21.32 -20.77
CA VAL A 16 8.33 20.21 -19.81
C VAL A 16 6.89 19.82 -19.48
N GLY A 17 6.02 20.79 -19.20
CA GLY A 17 4.61 20.57 -18.89
C GLY A 17 3.86 19.88 -20.03
N ARG A 18 4.06 20.33 -21.28
CA ARG A 18 3.43 19.70 -22.45
C ARG A 18 3.85 18.23 -22.61
N ARG A 19 5.14 17.94 -22.40
CA ARG A 19 5.66 16.55 -22.41
C ARG A 19 5.10 15.71 -21.26
N ALA A 20 4.98 16.29 -20.06
CA ALA A 20 4.40 15.62 -18.91
C ALA A 20 2.91 15.32 -19.13
N LYS A 21 2.16 16.28 -19.66
CA LYS A 21 0.74 16.15 -19.98
C LYS A 21 0.47 14.97 -20.91
N GLU A 22 1.28 14.83 -21.97
CA GLU A 22 1.22 13.71 -22.91
C GLU A 22 1.61 12.38 -22.23
N LYS A 23 2.76 12.34 -21.55
CA LYS A 23 3.28 11.10 -20.94
C LYS A 23 2.38 10.55 -19.83
N LEU A 24 1.77 11.44 -19.04
CA LEU A 24 0.91 11.10 -17.91
C LEU A 24 -0.56 10.99 -18.30
N ASN A 25 -0.91 11.26 -19.57
CA ASN A 25 -2.28 11.29 -20.07
C ASN A 25 -3.22 12.13 -19.19
N VAL A 26 -2.78 13.35 -18.85
CA VAL A 26 -3.51 14.22 -17.92
C VAL A 26 -4.80 14.71 -18.58
N LYS A 27 -5.91 14.55 -17.85
CA LYS A 27 -7.22 15.06 -18.22
C LYS A 27 -7.65 16.13 -17.22
N PHE A 28 -8.17 17.24 -17.73
CA PHE A 28 -8.71 18.31 -16.89
C PHE A 28 -10.22 18.09 -16.78
N GLU A 29 -10.65 17.46 -15.69
CA GLU A 29 -12.02 17.02 -15.45
C GLU A 29 -12.40 17.33 -14.01
N ASN A 30 -13.69 17.54 -13.74
CA ASN A 30 -14.17 17.74 -12.37
C ASN A 30 -14.47 16.39 -11.70
N ASP A 31 -13.43 15.56 -11.57
CA ASP A 31 -13.49 14.19 -11.05
C ASP A 31 -12.76 14.03 -9.69
N GLY A 32 -12.10 15.08 -9.22
CA GLY A 32 -11.28 15.08 -8.01
C GLY A 32 -9.85 14.59 -8.21
N THR A 33 -9.45 14.28 -9.45
CA THR A 33 -8.07 13.99 -9.84
C THR A 33 -7.35 15.31 -10.13
N PHE A 34 -6.17 15.51 -9.55
CA PHE A 34 -5.36 16.71 -9.81
C PHE A 34 -3.87 16.41 -9.60
N TRP A 35 -3.04 17.28 -10.18
CA TRP A 35 -1.60 17.30 -9.93
C TRP A 35 -1.25 18.49 -9.04
N MET A 36 -0.18 18.37 -8.27
CA MET A 36 0.36 19.43 -7.41
C MET A 36 1.88 19.27 -7.30
N GLN A 37 2.56 20.30 -6.82
CA GLN A 37 3.98 20.15 -6.46
C GLN A 37 4.13 19.22 -5.26
N TRP A 38 5.28 18.57 -5.19
CA TRP A 38 5.60 17.67 -4.08
C TRP A 38 5.74 18.44 -2.76
N GLU A 39 6.26 19.65 -2.81
CA GLU A 39 6.38 20.57 -1.68
C GLU A 39 5.00 20.96 -1.14
N ASP A 40 4.03 21.21 -2.02
CA ASP A 40 2.64 21.46 -1.62
C ASP A 40 2.01 20.21 -0.99
N PHE A 41 2.28 19.02 -1.54
CA PHE A 41 1.83 17.78 -0.94
C PHE A 41 2.35 17.63 0.51
N GLN A 42 3.64 17.88 0.74
CA GLN A 42 4.24 17.82 2.08
C GLN A 42 3.65 18.84 3.05
N ALA A 43 3.31 20.03 2.56
CA ALA A 43 2.73 21.09 3.39
C ALA A 43 1.27 20.82 3.79
N HIS A 44 0.50 20.13 2.93
CA HIS A 44 -0.94 19.95 3.11
C HIS A 44 -1.34 18.53 3.57
N PHE A 45 -0.51 17.51 3.34
CA PHE A 45 -0.79 16.12 3.69
C PHE A 45 0.30 15.55 4.60
N ASN A 46 -0.12 14.79 5.62
CA ASN A 46 0.80 14.17 6.59
C ASN A 46 0.73 12.63 6.61
N LYS A 47 -0.09 12.03 5.75
CA LYS A 47 -0.31 10.58 5.68
C LYS A 47 -0.46 10.15 4.22
N ILE A 48 0.19 9.05 3.87
CA ILE A 48 -0.01 8.32 2.62
C ILE A 48 -0.41 6.90 3.00
N TYR A 49 -1.53 6.42 2.46
CA TYR A 49 -1.94 5.02 2.60
C TYR A 49 -1.64 4.31 1.29
N VAL A 50 -0.77 3.30 1.35
CA VAL A 50 -0.43 2.45 0.19
C VAL A 50 -1.00 1.06 0.43
N CYS A 51 -1.97 0.66 -0.40
CA CYS A 51 -2.48 -0.71 -0.40
C CYS A 51 -1.82 -1.48 -1.54
N ARG A 52 -1.07 -2.53 -1.20
CA ARG A 52 -0.51 -3.45 -2.19
C ARG A 52 -1.49 -4.58 -2.41
N ILE A 53 -1.85 -4.82 -3.67
CA ILE A 53 -2.61 -6.00 -4.08
C ILE A 53 -1.60 -7.14 -4.25
N PHE A 54 -1.70 -8.15 -3.41
CA PHE A 54 -0.92 -9.38 -3.57
C PHE A 54 -1.67 -10.30 -4.51
N ASN A 55 -0.98 -10.80 -5.54
CA ASN A 55 -1.51 -11.90 -6.34
C ASN A 55 -1.51 -13.18 -5.51
N GLU A 56 -2.46 -14.07 -5.75
CA GLU A 56 -2.43 -15.41 -5.17
C GLU A 56 -1.14 -16.10 -5.63
N VAL A 57 -0.32 -16.56 -4.67
CA VAL A 57 0.85 -17.36 -4.99
C VAL A 57 0.33 -18.74 -5.37
N ASP A 58 0.49 -19.13 -6.63
CA ASP A 58 0.18 -20.50 -7.06
C ASP A 58 1.05 -21.48 -6.27
N PRO A 59 0.49 -22.34 -5.41
CA PRO A 59 1.27 -23.28 -4.61
C PRO A 59 2.12 -24.23 -5.46
N SER A 60 1.73 -24.49 -6.72
CA SER A 60 2.47 -25.32 -7.67
C SER A 60 3.70 -24.63 -8.28
N SER A 61 3.77 -23.30 -8.17
CA SER A 61 4.93 -22.49 -8.60
C SER A 61 6.09 -22.49 -7.59
N LEU A 62 5.85 -23.00 -6.37
CA LEU A 62 6.83 -23.14 -5.31
C LEU A 62 7.84 -24.27 -5.63
N ARG A 63 8.95 -23.96 -6.30
CA ARG A 63 10.05 -24.92 -6.47
C ARG A 63 10.67 -25.24 -5.11
N GLY A 64 10.49 -26.47 -4.63
CA GLY A 64 11.03 -26.91 -3.34
C GLY A 64 10.37 -26.24 -2.13
N GLY A 65 9.12 -25.78 -2.26
CA GLY A 65 8.37 -25.15 -1.17
C GLY A 65 8.80 -23.72 -0.83
N ARG A 66 9.61 -23.07 -1.69
CA ARG A 66 10.07 -21.69 -1.52
C ARG A 66 9.60 -20.83 -2.70
N ALA A 67 9.09 -19.64 -2.40
CA ALA A 67 8.87 -18.62 -3.43
C ALA A 67 10.23 -18.11 -3.94
N ALA A 68 10.27 -17.61 -5.17
CA ALA A 68 11.46 -16.93 -5.66
C ALA A 68 11.81 -15.75 -4.75
N ALA A 69 13.09 -15.56 -4.42
CA ALA A 69 13.56 -14.56 -3.46
C ALA A 69 13.18 -13.09 -3.78
N SER A 70 12.63 -12.84 -4.98
CA SER A 70 12.17 -11.53 -5.45
C SER A 70 10.65 -11.34 -5.38
N GLU A 71 9.88 -12.36 -4.98
CA GLU A 71 8.42 -12.32 -5.00
C GLU A 71 7.84 -12.17 -3.59
N TRP A 72 6.88 -11.26 -3.46
CA TRP A 72 6.13 -11.08 -2.23
C TRP A 72 5.15 -12.24 -2.06
N CYS A 73 5.18 -12.90 -0.90
CA CYS A 73 4.26 -13.99 -0.59
C CYS A 73 3.11 -13.52 0.29
N ARG A 74 1.93 -14.11 0.11
CA ARG A 74 0.78 -13.98 1.01
C ARG A 74 0.51 -15.34 1.66
N TYR A 75 0.40 -15.36 2.97
CA TYR A 75 -0.05 -16.51 3.76
C TYR A 75 -1.26 -16.08 4.57
N GLU A 76 -2.30 -16.90 4.59
CA GLU A 76 -3.52 -16.65 5.33
C GLU A 76 -3.78 -17.80 6.30
N VAL A 77 -4.17 -17.44 7.52
CA VAL A 77 -4.54 -18.39 8.56
C VAL A 77 -5.86 -17.92 9.14
N GLU A 78 -6.87 -18.77 9.09
CA GLU A 78 -8.14 -18.52 9.74
C GLU A 78 -8.02 -18.73 11.25
N GLY A 79 -8.67 -17.89 12.03
CA GLY A 79 -8.67 -17.98 13.48
C GLY A 79 -9.85 -17.25 14.09
N GLU A 80 -10.12 -17.55 15.35
CA GLU A 80 -11.23 -16.98 16.10
C GLU A 80 -10.85 -16.68 17.55
N TRP A 81 -11.57 -15.72 18.15
CA TRP A 81 -11.58 -15.51 19.58
C TRP A 81 -12.87 -16.09 20.16
N THR A 82 -12.72 -17.01 21.11
CA THR A 82 -13.80 -17.60 21.90
C THR A 82 -13.65 -17.19 23.36
N ASP A 83 -14.58 -17.58 24.22
CA ASP A 83 -14.49 -17.36 25.67
C ASP A 83 -13.16 -17.89 26.27
N ALA A 84 -12.59 -18.95 25.69
CA ALA A 84 -11.33 -19.51 26.15
C ALA A 84 -10.09 -18.77 25.61
N THR A 85 -10.19 -18.17 24.41
CA THR A 85 -9.05 -17.60 23.68
C THR A 85 -9.02 -16.07 23.63
N ALA A 86 -10.08 -15.38 24.06
CA ALA A 86 -10.17 -13.92 24.10
C ALA A 86 -9.39 -13.31 25.30
N GLY A 87 -8.07 -13.46 25.30
CA GLY A 87 -7.20 -13.06 26.41
C GLY A 87 -6.92 -11.54 26.53
N GLY A 88 -7.39 -10.73 25.57
CA GLY A 88 -7.12 -9.29 25.53
C GLY A 88 -5.73 -8.93 24.99
N CYS A 89 -5.40 -7.64 25.01
CA CYS A 89 -4.08 -7.15 24.59
C CYS A 89 -3.02 -7.33 25.68
N PHE A 90 -1.77 -6.93 25.42
CA PHE A 90 -0.62 -7.10 26.33
C PHE A 90 -0.83 -6.53 27.76
N ASN A 91 -1.80 -5.63 27.94
CA ASN A 91 -2.14 -5.06 29.24
C ASN A 91 -2.92 -6.02 30.17
N PHE A 92 -3.35 -7.19 29.66
CA PHE A 92 -4.12 -8.19 30.40
C PHE A 92 -3.27 -9.45 30.64
N PRO A 93 -3.18 -9.99 31.88
CA PRO A 93 -2.37 -11.17 32.17
C PRO A 93 -2.69 -12.40 31.29
N GLU A 94 -3.94 -12.49 30.83
CA GLU A 94 -4.48 -13.58 30.02
C GLU A 94 -4.09 -13.52 28.54
N TRP A 95 -3.35 -12.50 28.08
CA TRP A 95 -3.03 -12.30 26.65
C TRP A 95 -2.38 -13.51 25.98
N ARG A 96 -1.72 -14.38 26.76
CA ARG A 96 -1.09 -15.62 26.28
C ARG A 96 -2.09 -16.70 25.85
N ARG A 97 -3.38 -16.55 26.17
CA ARG A 97 -4.47 -17.44 25.73
C ARG A 97 -4.92 -17.18 24.29
N ASN A 98 -4.57 -16.03 23.72
CA ASN A 98 -4.86 -15.75 22.32
C ASN A 98 -4.19 -16.78 21.40
N PRO A 99 -4.76 -17.07 20.21
CA PRO A 99 -4.09 -17.89 19.21
C PRO A 99 -2.68 -17.36 18.90
N GLN A 100 -1.70 -18.25 18.83
CA GLN A 100 -0.29 -17.91 18.59
C GLN A 100 0.16 -18.46 17.25
N TYR A 101 0.85 -17.63 16.47
CA TYR A 101 1.32 -17.99 15.12
C TYR A 101 2.83 -17.80 15.03
N GLU A 102 3.54 -18.84 14.61
CA GLU A 102 4.99 -18.79 14.37
C GLU A 102 5.28 -18.34 12.93
N LEU A 103 6.01 -17.23 12.77
CA LEU A 103 6.53 -16.81 11.47
C LEU A 103 7.98 -17.24 11.32
N ARG A 104 8.26 -18.09 10.33
CA ARG A 104 9.61 -18.50 9.96
C ARG A 104 10.05 -17.74 8.72
N CYS A 105 10.91 -16.75 8.91
CA CYS A 105 11.61 -16.10 7.80
C CYS A 105 12.86 -16.93 7.48
N GLY A 106 13.03 -17.32 6.21
CA GLY A 106 14.21 -18.06 5.79
C GLY A 106 15.48 -17.23 6.04
N THR A 107 16.43 -17.81 6.75
CA THR A 107 17.85 -17.49 6.63
C THR A 107 18.53 -18.82 6.31
N ASP A 108 19.11 -18.90 5.11
CA ASP A 108 19.94 -20.00 4.57
C ASP A 108 19.75 -21.41 5.18
#